data_AF-A0A939JBJ8-F1
#
_entry.id   AF-A0A939JBJ8-F1
#
_cell.length_a   1.000
_cell.length_b   1.000
_cell.length_c   1.000
_cell.angle_alpha   90.00
_cell.angle_beta   90.00
_cell.angle_gamma   90.00
#
_symmetry.space_group_name_H-M   'P 1'
#
loop_
_entity.id
_entity.type
_entity.pdbx_description
1 polymer ?
#
loop_
_entity_poly.entity_id
_entity_poly.type
_entity_poly.pdbx_seq_one_letter_code
_entity_poly.pdbx_strand_id
1 'polypeptide(L)'
;MLPPNPAIGQLQLAELTRKMTELNISPTVELRELAESIAKINPAALIPLARLPIDVREGLRKVTPEVKRFHGAKLNLNWFPGQLRLSPCADKFGYLTPAAVRTASKLDFNAANQTLLNKLGDLMGDPGRDIGADSVLPAGFTYFGQFVDHDITLDVSSTIEAATEATTIHNMRSPALELDNLYGQGPALAPFMYVFPTVGPLTAIKFKLGTNNTTAGVSKGGPALALNGSDMKIQSTFDVPRVAGTNTAIIGDPRNDENLIVAQFHMAMLKFHNAVVDTLVAAGFSGDIFAEAKRMVTHHYQWAVVNDYLKRICGAAAVTTALAAVVAPVGSAFSMPVEFSVAAYRFGHSIIRNNYWVNHVFIGASLAQVFQFIRPPQLPVQPSWVVNFNAFFETGIPVPVFNKARKIDSVLSSGLESIPGGSGIAARLATMNLRRGLAFGLPSGQATATALGVAPLTSAQLTSGLPANEVSVLNESGGLLLNKTPLWYYVLREAAVLGGGNALGPLGAKIVAETFVRMLKRDANSYLNKAGGFTPVLPAKVAGTFTVADLVVFAGVTKP
;
A
#
# COMPACT_ATOMS: atom_id res chain seq x y z
N MET A 1 -28.90 -31.69 -10.83
CA MET A 1 -27.55 -31.10 -10.92
C MET A 1 -26.78 -31.84 -11.99
N LEU A 2 -26.53 -31.21 -13.14
CA LEU A 2 -25.61 -31.76 -14.14
C LEU A 2 -24.17 -31.45 -13.66
N PRO A 3 -23.21 -32.36 -13.82
CA PRO A 3 -21.81 -32.07 -13.53
C PRO A 3 -21.30 -30.95 -14.46
N PRO A 4 -20.34 -30.11 -14.02
CA PRO A 4 -19.70 -29.14 -14.90
C PRO A 4 -19.03 -29.90 -16.05
N ASN A 5 -19.38 -29.57 -17.29
CA ASN A 5 -18.89 -30.26 -18.47
C ASN A 5 -17.38 -29.94 -18.68
N PRO A 6 -16.45 -30.90 -18.50
CA PRO A 6 -15.01 -30.68 -18.64
C PRO A 6 -14.58 -30.32 -20.08
N ALA A 7 -15.42 -30.62 -21.09
CA ALA A 7 -15.14 -30.29 -22.48
C ALA A 7 -15.18 -28.78 -22.76
N ILE A 8 -15.96 -28.00 -22.00
CA ILE A 8 -16.08 -26.54 -22.19
C ILE A 8 -14.79 -25.83 -21.77
N GLY A 9 -14.10 -26.32 -20.72
CA GLY A 9 -12.82 -25.77 -20.29
C GLY A 9 -11.66 -26.08 -21.25
N GLN A 10 -11.67 -27.25 -21.90
CA GLN A 10 -10.65 -27.60 -22.90
C GLN A 10 -10.82 -26.86 -24.23
N LEU A 11 -12.06 -26.65 -24.68
CA LEU A 11 -12.34 -25.88 -25.90
C LEU A 11 -11.94 -24.41 -25.76
N GLN A 12 -12.21 -23.81 -24.60
CA GLN A 12 -11.78 -22.44 -24.31
C GLN A 12 -10.26 -22.29 -24.24
N LEU A 13 -9.55 -23.29 -23.70
CA LEU A 13 -8.09 -23.28 -23.62
C LEU A 13 -7.42 -23.43 -25.00
N ALA A 14 -7.96 -24.28 -25.88
CA ALA A 14 -7.43 -24.46 -27.24
C ALA A 14 -7.63 -23.20 -28.09
N GLU A 15 -8.82 -22.59 -28.01
CA GLU A 15 -9.15 -21.35 -28.71
C GLU A 15 -8.32 -20.17 -28.18
N LEU A 16 -8.11 -20.09 -26.86
CA LEU A 16 -7.25 -19.09 -26.24
C LEU A 16 -5.79 -19.27 -26.67
N THR A 17 -5.28 -20.50 -26.66
CA THR A 17 -3.92 -20.82 -27.14
C THR A 17 -3.73 -20.35 -28.58
N ARG A 18 -4.68 -20.69 -29.47
CA ARG A 18 -4.67 -20.27 -30.87
C ARG A 18 -4.62 -18.74 -31.01
N LYS A 19 -5.50 -18.02 -30.30
CA LYS A 19 -5.54 -16.55 -30.31
C LYS A 19 -4.25 -15.91 -29.77
N MET A 20 -3.67 -16.46 -28.70
CA MET A 20 -2.41 -15.96 -28.15
C MET A 20 -1.26 -16.14 -29.15
N THR A 21 -1.22 -17.26 -29.88
CA THR A 21 -0.25 -17.48 -30.96
C THR A 21 -0.47 -16.53 -32.13
N GLU A 22 -1.71 -16.37 -32.60
CA GLU A 22 -2.05 -15.46 -33.71
C GLU A 22 -1.72 -14.00 -33.38
N LEU A 23 -1.95 -13.58 -32.13
CA LEU A 23 -1.66 -12.22 -31.67
C LEU A 23 -0.21 -12.03 -31.21
N ASN A 24 0.60 -13.10 -31.22
CA ASN A 24 1.97 -13.14 -30.69
C ASN A 24 2.07 -12.57 -29.25
N ILE A 25 1.12 -12.97 -28.41
CA ILE A 25 1.06 -12.58 -27.00
C ILE A 25 1.63 -13.72 -26.18
N SER A 26 2.66 -13.43 -25.38
CA SER A 26 3.15 -14.32 -24.32
C SER A 26 2.47 -13.93 -23.01
N PRO A 27 1.47 -14.68 -22.54
CA PRO A 27 0.74 -14.35 -21.32
C PRO A 27 1.67 -14.43 -20.11
N THR A 28 1.55 -13.49 -19.16
CA THR A 28 2.37 -13.50 -17.94
C THR A 28 1.85 -14.46 -16.85
N VAL A 29 0.73 -15.14 -17.09
CA VAL A 29 0.11 -16.16 -16.23
C VAL A 29 -0.22 -17.41 -17.06
N GLU A 30 -0.40 -18.56 -16.41
CA GLU A 30 -0.71 -19.82 -17.09
C GLU A 30 -2.01 -19.73 -17.90
N LEU A 31 -2.03 -20.24 -19.14
CA LEU A 31 -3.17 -20.14 -20.07
C LEU A 31 -4.48 -20.69 -19.49
N ARG A 32 -4.41 -21.69 -18.60
CA ARG A 32 -5.58 -22.25 -17.90
C ARG A 32 -6.24 -21.21 -16.98
N GLU A 33 -5.46 -20.45 -16.22
CA GLU A 33 -5.99 -19.43 -15.31
C GLU A 33 -6.57 -18.24 -16.08
N LEU A 34 -5.95 -17.91 -17.22
CA LEU A 34 -6.47 -16.89 -18.12
C LEU A 34 -7.83 -17.31 -18.71
N ALA A 35 -7.99 -18.58 -19.12
CA ALA A 35 -9.25 -19.11 -19.62
C ALA A 35 -10.38 -19.07 -18.57
N GLU A 36 -10.08 -19.44 -17.32
CA GLU A 36 -11.03 -19.37 -16.20
C GLU A 36 -11.42 -17.93 -15.84
N SER A 37 -10.54 -16.96 -16.08
CA SER A 37 -10.79 -15.53 -15.90
C SER A 37 -11.73 -14.99 -16.99
N ILE A 38 -11.46 -15.34 -18.26
CA ILE A 38 -12.26 -14.93 -19.41
C ILE A 38 -13.69 -15.46 -19.31
N ALA A 39 -13.88 -16.69 -18.85
CA ALA A 39 -15.20 -17.31 -18.68
C ALA A 39 -16.11 -16.57 -17.68
N LYS A 40 -15.53 -15.72 -16.81
CA LYS A 40 -16.25 -14.93 -15.79
C LYS A 40 -16.55 -13.49 -16.25
N ILE A 41 -15.97 -13.06 -17.37
CA ILE A 41 -16.27 -11.76 -17.99
C ILE A 41 -17.51 -11.95 -18.86
N ASN A 42 -18.60 -11.24 -18.56
CA ASN A 42 -19.80 -11.25 -19.41
C ASN A 42 -19.58 -10.28 -20.60
N PRO A 43 -19.36 -10.78 -21.84
CA PRO A 43 -19.13 -9.91 -23.00
C PRO A 43 -20.42 -9.18 -23.41
N ALA A 44 -21.58 -9.72 -23.04
CA ALA A 44 -22.90 -9.13 -23.29
C ALA A 44 -23.31 -8.07 -22.24
N ALA A 45 -22.51 -7.87 -21.18
CA ALA A 45 -22.67 -6.73 -20.27
C ALA A 45 -22.15 -5.41 -20.88
N LEU A 46 -21.57 -5.46 -22.08
CA LEU A 46 -21.25 -4.28 -22.88
C LEU A 46 -22.50 -3.85 -23.66
N ILE A 47 -23.20 -2.84 -23.15
CA ILE A 47 -24.29 -2.20 -23.90
C ILE A 47 -23.67 -1.59 -25.17
N PRO A 48 -24.15 -1.96 -26.38
CA PRO A 48 -23.69 -1.31 -27.61
C PRO A 48 -23.92 0.20 -27.49
N LEU A 49 -22.94 1.02 -27.89
CA LEU A 49 -22.97 2.48 -27.70
C LEU A 49 -24.29 3.14 -28.17
N ALA A 50 -24.92 2.57 -29.20
CA ALA A 50 -26.19 3.00 -29.77
C ALA A 50 -27.42 2.75 -28.88
N ARG A 51 -27.33 1.85 -27.89
CA ARG A 51 -28.41 1.48 -26.97
C ARG A 51 -28.31 2.15 -25.60
N LEU A 52 -27.33 3.03 -25.40
CA LEU A 52 -27.19 3.80 -24.17
C LEU A 52 -28.18 4.98 -24.13
N PRO A 53 -28.71 5.33 -22.94
CA PRO A 53 -29.51 6.54 -22.74
C PRO A 53 -28.82 7.78 -23.33
N ILE A 54 -29.60 8.75 -23.82
CA ILE A 54 -29.06 9.89 -24.60
C ILE A 54 -28.11 10.77 -23.78
N ASP A 55 -28.38 10.87 -22.48
CA ASP A 55 -27.57 11.51 -21.44
C ASP A 55 -26.25 10.76 -21.17
N VAL A 56 -26.25 9.43 -21.28
CA VAL A 56 -25.02 8.61 -21.18
C VAL A 56 -24.19 8.70 -22.47
N ARG A 57 -24.82 8.82 -23.63
CA ARG A 57 -24.12 9.08 -24.91
C ARG A 57 -23.51 10.49 -24.96
N GLU A 58 -24.20 11.48 -24.43
CA GLU A 58 -23.69 12.84 -24.25
C GLU A 58 -22.60 12.90 -23.15
N GLY A 59 -22.72 12.10 -22.10
CA GLY A 59 -21.67 11.88 -21.10
C GLY A 59 -20.44 11.19 -21.69
N LEU A 60 -20.61 10.21 -22.56
CA LEU A 60 -19.52 9.54 -23.28
C LEU A 60 -18.82 10.47 -24.27
N ARG A 61 -19.46 11.51 -24.83
CA ARG A 61 -18.75 12.56 -25.59
C ARG A 61 -17.83 13.42 -24.70
N LYS A 62 -18.11 13.50 -23.39
CA LYS A 62 -17.24 14.12 -22.38
C LYS A 62 -16.18 13.16 -21.82
N VAL A 63 -16.28 11.86 -22.09
CA VAL A 63 -15.38 10.78 -21.61
C VAL A 63 -14.65 10.09 -22.78
N THR A 64 -14.99 10.39 -24.03
CA THR A 64 -14.13 10.10 -25.19
C THR A 64 -12.81 10.78 -24.92
N PRO A 65 -11.68 10.05 -24.93
CA PRO A 65 -10.41 10.68 -24.71
C PRO A 65 -10.24 11.76 -25.78
N GLU A 66 -10.05 13.01 -25.37
CA GLU A 66 -9.61 14.04 -26.31
C GLU A 66 -8.24 13.58 -26.83
N VAL A 67 -8.19 12.92 -27.98
CA VAL A 67 -6.92 12.60 -28.63
C VAL A 67 -6.31 13.93 -29.08
N LYS A 68 -5.36 14.46 -28.30
CA LYS A 68 -4.63 15.66 -28.68
C LYS A 68 -3.40 15.29 -29.51
N ARG A 69 -3.14 16.08 -30.54
CA ARG A 69 -1.93 15.97 -31.34
C ARG A 69 -0.81 16.72 -30.62
N PHE A 70 0.27 16.01 -30.29
CA PHE A 70 1.51 16.62 -29.83
C PHE A 70 2.59 16.31 -30.87
N HIS A 71 3.13 17.36 -31.51
CA HIS A 71 4.19 17.23 -32.53
C HIS A 71 3.87 16.21 -33.65
N GLY A 72 2.60 16.12 -34.06
CA GLY A 72 2.14 15.21 -35.12
C GLY A 72 1.75 13.80 -34.65
N ALA A 73 2.11 13.37 -33.44
CA ALA A 73 1.66 12.11 -32.85
C ALA A 73 0.28 12.28 -32.19
N LYS A 74 -0.64 11.34 -32.45
CA LYS A 74 -1.94 11.25 -31.77
C LYS A 74 -1.77 10.43 -30.49
N LEU A 75 -1.84 11.08 -29.33
CA LEU A 75 -1.73 10.42 -28.03
C LEU A 75 -3.06 10.52 -27.26
N ASN A 76 -3.43 9.44 -26.57
CA ASN A 76 -4.62 9.43 -25.72
C ASN A 76 -4.32 10.20 -24.43
N LEU A 77 -5.19 11.14 -24.01
CA LEU A 77 -5.00 11.86 -22.74
C LEU A 77 -5.00 10.95 -21.51
N ASN A 78 -5.59 9.75 -21.59
CA ASN A 78 -5.53 8.76 -20.52
C ASN A 78 -4.12 8.18 -20.30
N TRP A 79 -3.20 8.39 -21.24
CA TRP A 79 -1.77 8.03 -21.09
C TRP A 79 -0.98 9.05 -20.28
N PHE A 80 -1.62 10.17 -19.95
CA PHE A 80 -1.16 11.15 -18.99
C PHE A 80 -1.99 10.95 -17.72
N PRO A 81 -1.40 11.02 -16.52
CA PRO A 81 -2.20 11.05 -15.30
C PRO A 81 -3.18 12.23 -15.42
N GLY A 82 -4.48 11.95 -15.24
CA GLY A 82 -5.52 12.97 -15.26
C GLY A 82 -5.14 14.07 -14.26
N GLN A 83 -4.90 15.27 -14.78
CA GLN A 83 -4.51 16.51 -14.09
C GLN A 83 -4.14 16.36 -12.60
N LEU A 84 -2.82 16.37 -12.35
CA LEU A 84 -2.23 16.76 -11.07
C LEU A 84 -3.06 17.88 -10.42
N ARG A 85 -3.67 17.57 -9.27
CA ARG A 85 -4.60 18.37 -8.43
C ARG A 85 -6.09 18.15 -8.73
N LEU A 86 -6.61 17.01 -8.28
CA LEU A 86 -8.04 16.70 -8.15
C LEU A 86 -8.81 17.63 -7.18
N SER A 87 -8.15 18.62 -6.56
CA SER A 87 -8.80 19.59 -5.68
C SER A 87 -7.95 20.81 -5.28
N PRO A 88 -8.58 21.87 -4.73
CA PRO A 88 -7.87 22.90 -3.98
C PRO A 88 -7.05 22.29 -2.82
N CYS A 89 -5.77 22.65 -2.75
CA CYS A 89 -4.82 22.27 -1.70
C CYS A 89 -4.47 20.76 -1.61
N ALA A 90 -4.68 19.97 -2.68
CA ALA A 90 -4.26 18.56 -2.76
C ALA A 90 -2.74 18.39 -2.58
N ASP A 91 -1.99 19.38 -3.02
CA ASP A 91 -0.53 19.43 -2.95
C ASP A 91 -0.03 19.88 -1.57
N LYS A 92 -0.86 19.91 -0.53
CA LYS A 92 -0.50 20.41 0.80
C LYS A 92 -0.91 19.46 1.91
N PHE A 93 -0.19 19.56 3.02
CA PHE A 93 -0.64 19.01 4.29
C PHE A 93 -1.60 19.97 5.01
N GLY A 94 -2.38 19.42 5.94
CA GLY A 94 -3.34 20.18 6.75
C GLY A 94 -3.55 19.54 8.11
N TYR A 95 -4.54 20.02 8.85
CA TYR A 95 -4.92 19.50 10.17
C TYR A 95 -6.36 18.98 10.16
N LEU A 96 -6.61 17.85 10.83
CA LEU A 96 -7.97 17.40 11.16
C LEU A 96 -8.58 18.24 12.27
N THR A 97 -7.76 18.67 13.22
CA THR A 97 -8.23 19.36 14.42
C THR A 97 -8.26 20.88 14.26
N PRO A 98 -9.25 21.58 14.86
CA PRO A 98 -9.28 23.04 14.86
C PRO A 98 -8.05 23.65 15.54
N ALA A 99 -7.62 24.83 15.08
CA ALA A 99 -6.47 25.53 15.64
C ALA A 99 -6.57 25.75 17.17
N ALA A 100 -7.77 26.01 17.70
CA ALA A 100 -8.01 26.16 19.14
C ALA A 100 -7.64 24.89 19.93
N VAL A 101 -7.97 23.70 19.41
CA VAL A 101 -7.63 22.41 20.03
C VAL A 101 -6.12 22.20 20.03
N ARG A 102 -5.46 22.51 18.90
CA ARG A 102 -4.00 22.43 18.77
C ARG A 102 -3.30 23.36 19.76
N THR A 103 -3.68 24.64 19.79
CA THR A 103 -3.09 25.64 20.68
C THR A 103 -3.26 25.28 22.16
N ALA A 104 -4.42 24.74 22.55
CA ALA A 104 -4.66 24.37 23.94
C ALA A 104 -3.84 23.15 24.42
N SER A 105 -3.62 22.16 23.55
CA SER A 105 -3.16 20.84 23.97
C SER A 105 -1.80 20.41 23.43
N LYS A 106 -1.24 21.08 22.41
CA LYS A 106 0.11 20.76 21.92
C LYS A 106 1.15 20.94 23.03
N LEU A 107 2.25 20.21 22.87
CA LEU A 107 3.48 20.45 23.63
C LEU A 107 4.24 21.61 23.00
N ASP A 108 4.84 22.46 23.84
CA ASP A 108 5.68 23.56 23.35
C ASP A 108 6.95 23.01 22.69
N PHE A 109 7.32 23.59 21.55
CA PHE A 109 8.56 23.23 20.86
C PHE A 109 9.77 23.82 21.60
N ASN A 110 10.28 23.08 22.59
CA ASN A 110 11.42 23.49 23.41
C ASN A 110 12.32 22.29 23.77
N ALA A 111 13.53 22.58 24.26
CA ALA A 111 14.54 21.55 24.56
C ALA A 111 14.11 20.57 25.66
N ALA A 112 13.33 21.03 26.65
CA ALA A 112 12.84 20.20 27.74
C ALA A 112 11.87 19.12 27.22
N ASN A 113 10.88 19.53 26.42
CA ASN A 113 9.92 18.61 25.82
C ASN A 113 10.58 17.66 24.82
N GLN A 114 11.56 18.14 24.04
CA GLN A 114 12.35 17.26 23.17
C GLN A 114 13.10 16.19 23.96
N THR A 115 13.75 16.57 25.06
CA THR A 115 14.44 15.61 25.95
C THR A 115 13.48 14.58 26.52
N LEU A 116 12.29 15.01 26.96
CA LEU A 116 11.28 14.12 27.52
C LEU A 116 10.73 13.13 26.47
N LEU A 117 10.50 13.59 25.24
CA LEU A 117 10.11 12.72 24.12
C LEU A 117 11.22 11.77 23.70
N ASN A 118 12.49 12.18 23.76
CA ASN A 118 13.62 11.29 23.49
C ASN A 118 13.68 10.15 24.51
N LYS A 119 13.52 10.44 25.81
CA LYS A 119 13.46 9.39 26.85
C LYS A 119 12.32 8.40 26.57
N LEU A 120 11.13 8.89 26.21
CA LEU A 120 10.00 8.02 25.89
C LEU A 120 10.30 7.17 24.64
N GLY A 121 10.81 7.79 23.57
CA GLY A 121 11.15 7.10 22.32
C GLY A 121 12.23 6.02 22.51
N ASP A 122 13.25 6.31 23.31
CA ASP A 122 14.30 5.35 23.65
C ASP A 122 13.73 4.11 24.36
N LEU A 123 12.76 4.30 25.28
CA LEU A 123 12.08 3.19 25.94
C LEU A 123 11.21 2.39 24.97
N MET A 124 10.55 3.04 24.00
CA MET A 124 9.74 2.34 22.99
C MET A 124 10.58 1.41 22.11
N GLY A 125 11.82 1.79 21.82
CA GLY A 125 12.77 1.03 21.00
C GLY A 125 13.76 0.14 21.78
N ASP A 126 13.60 0.04 23.11
CA ASP A 126 14.57 -0.63 23.99
C ASP A 126 14.71 -2.13 23.65
N PRO A 127 15.92 -2.61 23.31
CA PRO A 127 16.15 -4.00 22.92
C PRO A 127 15.67 -5.03 23.95
N GLY A 128 15.00 -6.08 23.47
CA GLY A 128 14.53 -7.19 24.31
C GLY A 128 13.15 -6.99 24.92
N ARG A 129 12.53 -5.81 24.74
CA ARG A 129 11.11 -5.61 25.10
C ARG A 129 10.14 -6.22 24.09
N ASP A 130 10.61 -6.45 22.87
CA ASP A 130 9.85 -6.90 21.70
C ASP A 130 9.57 -8.42 21.68
N ILE A 131 9.56 -9.07 22.84
CA ILE A 131 9.33 -10.51 23.04
C ILE A 131 7.84 -10.92 23.13
N GLY A 132 6.93 -9.96 23.01
CA GLY A 132 5.48 -10.21 23.07
C GLY A 132 4.96 -11.08 21.92
N ALA A 133 3.81 -11.71 22.14
CA ALA A 133 3.14 -12.51 21.11
C ALA A 133 2.70 -11.64 19.91
N ASP A 134 2.80 -12.19 18.70
CA ASP A 134 2.37 -11.52 17.47
C ASP A 134 0.86 -11.23 17.42
N SER A 135 0.47 -10.32 16.53
CA SER A 135 -0.93 -10.05 16.18
C SER A 135 -1.57 -11.18 15.39
N VAL A 136 -2.88 -11.06 15.19
CA VAL A 136 -3.61 -11.91 14.23
C VAL A 136 -3.41 -11.48 12.77
N LEU A 137 -2.75 -10.33 12.53
CA LEU A 137 -2.57 -9.78 11.19
C LEU A 137 -1.47 -10.55 10.45
N PRO A 138 -1.67 -10.89 9.16
CA PRO A 138 -0.56 -11.31 8.31
C PRO A 138 0.49 -10.20 8.17
N ALA A 139 1.78 -10.54 8.25
CA ALA A 139 2.88 -9.57 8.16
C ALA A 139 2.96 -8.87 6.80
N GLY A 140 2.33 -9.42 5.76
CA GLY A 140 2.21 -8.76 4.46
C GLY A 140 1.50 -7.41 4.53
N PHE A 141 0.59 -7.23 5.50
CA PHE A 141 -0.11 -5.95 5.66
C PHE A 141 0.75 -4.82 6.23
N THR A 142 1.90 -5.14 6.83
CA THR A 142 2.91 -4.13 7.17
C THR A 142 3.44 -3.46 5.90
N TYR A 143 3.84 -4.27 4.92
CA TYR A 143 4.46 -3.80 3.68
C TYR A 143 3.42 -3.33 2.65
N PHE A 144 2.23 -3.91 2.64
CA PHE A 144 1.10 -3.36 1.89
C PHE A 144 0.74 -1.96 2.41
N GLY A 145 0.67 -1.78 3.74
CA GLY A 145 0.43 -0.47 4.35
C GLY A 145 1.47 0.57 3.95
N GLN A 146 2.75 0.17 3.89
CA GLN A 146 3.85 1.02 3.40
C GLN A 146 3.69 1.36 1.92
N PHE A 147 3.35 0.39 1.06
CA PHE A 147 3.07 0.65 -0.35
C PHE A 147 1.91 1.64 -0.54
N VAL A 148 0.85 1.50 0.28
CA VAL A 148 -0.30 2.42 0.29
C VAL A 148 0.11 3.82 0.78
N ASP A 149 0.98 3.93 1.80
CA ASP A 149 1.52 5.23 2.24
C ASP A 149 2.24 5.94 1.08
N HIS A 150 3.05 5.20 0.34
CA HIS A 150 3.82 5.73 -0.77
C HIS A 150 2.96 6.25 -1.93
N ASP A 151 1.71 5.80 -2.04
CA ASP A 151 0.73 6.26 -3.03
C ASP A 151 0.10 7.61 -2.65
N ILE A 152 -0.05 7.93 -1.35
CA ILE A 152 -0.92 9.04 -0.91
C ILE A 152 -0.17 10.20 -0.25
N THR A 153 1.05 9.98 0.25
CA THR A 153 1.76 10.99 1.04
C THR A 153 3.27 10.95 0.88
N LEU A 154 3.88 12.14 0.79
CA LEU A 154 5.32 12.36 0.86
C LEU A 154 5.62 13.79 1.30
N ASP A 155 6.36 13.92 2.39
CA ASP A 155 6.96 15.17 2.85
C ASP A 155 8.49 15.08 2.73
N VAL A 156 9.07 15.96 1.90
CA VAL A 156 10.52 16.07 1.69
C VAL A 156 11.12 17.36 2.26
N SER A 157 10.28 18.23 2.83
CA SER A 157 10.64 19.64 3.06
C SER A 157 10.70 20.02 4.53
N SER A 158 9.94 19.36 5.40
CA SER A 158 9.94 19.72 6.82
C SER A 158 11.05 19.03 7.62
N THR A 159 11.52 19.71 8.66
CA THR A 159 12.56 19.23 9.60
C THR A 159 11.96 18.92 10.97
N ILE A 160 12.57 17.98 11.70
CA ILE A 160 12.22 17.71 13.10
C ILE A 160 12.81 18.74 14.08
N GLU A 161 13.73 19.59 13.60
CA GLU A 161 14.48 20.56 14.41
C GLU A 161 13.81 21.93 14.52
N ALA A 162 12.64 22.11 13.90
CA ALA A 162 11.88 23.37 13.98
C ALA A 162 10.37 23.13 14.03
N ALA A 163 9.67 24.04 14.72
CA ALA A 163 8.21 24.10 14.65
C ALA A 163 7.78 24.40 13.19
N THR A 164 6.79 23.66 12.72
CA THR A 164 6.35 23.64 11.32
C THR A 164 4.83 23.74 11.25
N GLU A 165 4.32 24.68 10.45
CA GLU A 165 2.89 24.76 10.14
C GLU A 165 2.55 23.88 8.94
N ALA A 166 1.73 22.85 9.14
CA ALA A 166 1.45 21.85 8.10
C ALA A 166 0.93 22.45 6.78
N THR A 167 0.16 23.54 6.86
CA THR A 167 -0.46 24.19 5.69
C THR A 167 0.54 24.89 4.76
N THR A 168 1.81 25.00 5.15
CA THR A 168 2.89 25.51 4.30
C THR A 168 3.69 24.39 3.63
N ILE A 169 3.48 23.13 4.04
CA ILE A 169 4.24 21.98 3.54
C ILE A 169 3.50 21.35 2.37
N HIS A 170 4.25 21.12 1.30
CA HIS A 170 3.72 20.45 0.13
C HIS A 170 3.73 18.93 0.30
N ASN A 171 2.60 18.30 -0.04
CA ASN A 171 2.55 16.87 -0.28
C ASN A 171 3.06 16.62 -1.69
N MET A 172 4.18 15.92 -1.81
CA MET A 172 4.80 15.58 -3.09
C MET A 172 4.11 14.40 -3.80
N ARG A 173 3.03 13.88 -3.20
CA ARG A 173 2.14 12.85 -3.75
C ARG A 173 0.74 13.40 -3.94
N SER A 174 -0.02 12.78 -4.83
CA SER A 174 -1.45 13.03 -4.92
C SER A 174 -2.14 12.35 -3.74
N PRO A 175 -2.94 13.05 -2.91
CA PRO A 175 -3.77 12.41 -1.90
C PRO A 175 -5.01 11.76 -2.54
N ALA A 176 -4.78 10.92 -3.53
CA ALA A 176 -5.75 10.11 -4.24
C ALA A 176 -5.15 8.72 -4.38
N LEU A 177 -5.92 7.68 -4.02
CA LEU A 177 -5.49 6.29 -4.13
C LEU A 177 -5.49 5.82 -5.59
N GLU A 178 -4.62 6.42 -6.40
CA GLU A 178 -4.61 6.31 -7.86
C GLU A 178 -3.39 5.57 -8.41
N LEU A 179 -2.55 5.04 -7.53
CA LEU A 179 -1.32 4.32 -7.84
C LEU A 179 -0.32 5.22 -8.58
N ASP A 180 -0.17 6.48 -8.14
CA ASP A 180 0.84 7.39 -8.70
C ASP A 180 2.27 6.84 -8.48
N ASN A 181 2.43 6.06 -7.41
CA ASN A 181 3.65 5.38 -7.05
C ASN A 181 4.03 4.25 -8.03
N LEU A 182 3.05 3.72 -8.79
CA LEU A 182 3.21 2.66 -9.79
C LEU A 182 3.27 3.24 -11.21
N TYR A 183 2.28 4.07 -11.57
CA TYR A 183 2.13 4.60 -12.93
C TYR A 183 3.04 5.80 -13.21
N GLY A 184 3.59 6.45 -12.19
CA GLY A 184 4.36 7.68 -12.34
C GLY A 184 3.57 8.70 -13.16
N GLN A 185 4.22 9.27 -14.18
CA GLN A 185 3.58 10.22 -15.10
C GLN A 185 2.94 9.57 -16.34
N GLY A 186 2.70 8.25 -16.30
CA GLY A 186 2.07 7.50 -17.39
C GLY A 186 2.98 7.27 -18.61
N PRO A 187 2.56 6.42 -19.57
CA PRO A 187 3.41 6.01 -20.69
C PRO A 187 3.78 7.13 -21.65
N ALA A 188 3.04 8.23 -21.67
CA ALA A 188 3.37 9.37 -22.54
C ALA A 188 4.52 10.25 -21.99
N LEU A 189 4.64 10.40 -20.67
CA LEU A 189 5.66 11.25 -20.03
C LEU A 189 6.80 10.45 -19.38
N ALA A 190 6.54 9.21 -18.97
CA ALA A 190 7.54 8.30 -18.44
C ALA A 190 7.65 7.01 -19.29
N PRO A 191 7.81 7.09 -20.63
CA PRO A 191 7.81 5.92 -21.52
C PRO A 191 8.89 4.90 -21.16
N PHE A 192 9.97 5.32 -20.49
CA PHE A 192 11.05 4.46 -20.05
C PHE A 192 10.62 3.41 -19.02
N MET A 193 9.46 3.55 -18.36
CA MET A 193 8.87 2.56 -17.45
C MET A 193 8.03 1.49 -18.16
N TYR A 194 7.72 1.67 -19.45
CA TYR A 194 6.72 0.88 -20.17
C TYR A 194 7.30 0.15 -21.38
N VAL A 195 6.59 -0.88 -21.83
CA VAL A 195 6.81 -1.62 -23.08
C VAL A 195 5.61 -1.36 -23.98
N PHE A 196 5.84 -0.72 -25.11
CA PHE A 196 4.84 -0.53 -26.14
C PHE A 196 4.79 -1.78 -27.03
N PRO A 197 3.58 -2.24 -27.42
CA PRO A 197 3.44 -3.42 -28.28
C PRO A 197 4.00 -3.15 -29.67
N THR A 198 4.78 -4.09 -30.21
CA THR A 198 5.26 -4.08 -31.60
C THR A 198 4.29 -4.76 -32.56
N VAL A 199 3.38 -5.57 -32.03
CA VAL A 199 2.33 -6.32 -32.72
C VAL A 199 1.07 -6.32 -31.86
N GLY A 200 -0.11 -6.47 -32.49
CA GLY A 200 -1.39 -6.41 -31.79
C GLY A 200 -1.88 -4.97 -31.51
N PRO A 201 -2.82 -4.79 -30.56
CA PRO A 201 -3.42 -3.49 -30.29
C PRO A 201 -2.41 -2.48 -29.75
N LEU A 202 -2.29 -1.30 -30.38
CA LEU A 202 -1.30 -0.26 -30.01
C LEU A 202 -1.42 0.25 -28.56
N THR A 203 -2.60 0.13 -27.95
CA THR A 203 -2.88 0.56 -26.57
C THR A 203 -2.60 -0.54 -25.53
N ALA A 204 -2.15 -1.74 -25.93
CA ALA A 204 -1.80 -2.84 -25.02
C ALA A 204 -0.41 -2.63 -24.37
N ILE A 205 -0.22 -1.46 -23.77
CA ILE A 205 1.03 -1.04 -23.15
C ILE A 205 1.18 -1.76 -21.81
N LYS A 206 2.36 -2.32 -21.55
CA LYS A 206 2.71 -3.03 -20.31
C LYS A 206 3.79 -2.29 -19.55
N PHE A 207 3.97 -2.60 -18.27
CA PHE A 207 5.17 -2.20 -17.53
C PHE A 207 6.37 -3.05 -17.92
N LYS A 208 7.56 -2.43 -17.93
CA LYS A 208 8.83 -3.16 -17.94
C LYS A 208 8.98 -3.95 -16.65
N LEU A 209 9.47 -5.18 -16.77
CA LEU A 209 9.85 -6.02 -15.62
C LEU A 209 11.37 -6.06 -15.52
N GLY A 210 11.89 -6.13 -14.30
CA GLY A 210 13.31 -6.34 -14.04
C GLY A 210 13.68 -7.81 -14.13
N THR A 211 14.96 -8.07 -14.32
CA THR A 211 15.52 -9.42 -14.30
C THR A 211 16.34 -9.64 -13.03
N ASN A 212 16.21 -10.83 -12.46
CA ASN A 212 17.06 -11.25 -11.34
C ASN A 212 18.51 -11.44 -11.76
N ASN A 213 19.44 -11.42 -10.80
CA ASN A 213 20.85 -11.73 -11.06
C ASN A 213 21.05 -13.23 -11.28
N THR A 214 21.29 -13.64 -12.53
CA THR A 214 21.51 -15.05 -12.92
C THR A 214 22.98 -15.42 -13.13
N THR A 215 23.92 -14.64 -12.60
CA THR A 215 25.37 -14.90 -12.73
C THR A 215 25.75 -16.26 -12.12
N ALA A 216 26.70 -16.97 -12.73
CA ALA A 216 27.15 -18.29 -12.27
C ALA A 216 27.63 -18.26 -10.80
N GLY A 217 27.17 -19.22 -9.99
CA GLY A 217 27.47 -19.32 -8.56
C GLY A 217 26.39 -18.74 -7.62
N VAL A 218 25.39 -18.03 -8.16
CA VAL A 218 24.20 -17.62 -7.39
C VAL A 218 23.28 -18.83 -7.20
N SER A 219 22.84 -19.07 -5.96
CA SER A 219 21.95 -20.18 -5.63
C SER A 219 20.65 -20.10 -6.42
N LYS A 220 20.30 -21.20 -7.09
CA LYS A 220 19.01 -21.35 -7.79
C LYS A 220 17.92 -21.32 -6.72
N GLY A 221 17.09 -20.28 -6.72
CA GLY A 221 15.92 -20.26 -5.85
C GLY A 221 14.78 -19.33 -6.30
N GLY A 222 13.70 -19.34 -5.54
CA GLY A 222 12.31 -19.01 -5.84
C GLY A 222 11.40 -19.55 -4.71
N PRO A 223 10.07 -19.50 -4.80
CA PRO A 223 9.23 -20.23 -3.84
C PRO A 223 9.32 -21.76 -4.12
N ALA A 224 9.23 -22.61 -3.09
CA ALA A 224 9.13 -24.08 -3.22
C ALA A 224 7.81 -24.58 -2.63
N LEU A 225 7.33 -25.73 -3.14
CA LEU A 225 6.24 -26.50 -2.53
C LEU A 225 6.71 -27.40 -1.38
N ALA A 226 7.95 -27.89 -1.41
CA ALA A 226 8.47 -28.89 -0.48
C ALA A 226 9.53 -28.34 0.48
N LEU A 227 9.53 -28.84 1.72
CA LEU A 227 10.48 -28.50 2.81
C LEU A 227 11.96 -28.74 2.47
N ASN A 228 12.25 -29.55 1.45
CA ASN A 228 13.60 -29.93 1.03
C ASN A 228 14.13 -29.13 -0.17
N GLY A 229 13.37 -28.17 -0.70
CA GLY A 229 13.78 -27.35 -1.85
C GLY A 229 13.81 -28.06 -3.21
N SER A 230 13.18 -29.23 -3.37
CA SER A 230 13.23 -29.99 -4.64
C SER A 230 12.44 -29.36 -5.79
N ASP A 231 11.43 -28.53 -5.49
CA ASP A 231 10.48 -27.98 -6.48
C ASP A 231 10.71 -26.49 -6.79
N MET A 232 11.92 -26.03 -6.52
CA MET A 232 12.36 -24.64 -6.61
C MET A 232 12.51 -24.18 -8.07
N LYS A 233 11.57 -23.38 -8.59
CA LYS A 233 11.75 -22.77 -9.92
C LYS A 233 12.61 -21.52 -9.82
N ILE A 234 13.54 -21.39 -10.77
CA ILE A 234 14.32 -20.16 -10.92
C ILE A 234 13.37 -19.09 -11.43
N GLN A 235 13.15 -18.09 -10.60
CA GLN A 235 12.41 -16.91 -10.97
C GLN A 235 13.37 -15.89 -11.61
N SER A 236 13.12 -15.53 -12.87
CA SER A 236 14.01 -14.65 -13.65
C SER A 236 13.48 -13.23 -13.81
N THR A 237 12.22 -12.97 -13.46
CA THR A 237 11.52 -11.67 -13.63
C THR A 237 10.89 -11.16 -12.33
N PHE A 238 11.53 -11.45 -11.20
CA PHE A 238 11.11 -11.07 -9.84
C PHE A 238 12.06 -10.02 -9.26
N ASP A 239 12.27 -8.96 -10.03
CA ASP A 239 12.84 -7.69 -9.57
C ASP A 239 12.14 -6.56 -10.32
N VAL A 240 12.26 -5.33 -9.80
CA VAL A 240 11.86 -4.13 -10.52
C VAL A 240 12.86 -3.84 -11.65
N PRO A 241 12.46 -3.19 -12.76
CA PRO A 241 13.41 -2.78 -13.79
C PRO A 241 14.47 -1.85 -13.18
N ARG A 242 15.74 -2.04 -13.55
CA ARG A 242 16.88 -1.28 -13.00
C ARG A 242 17.73 -0.67 -14.11
N VAL A 243 18.32 0.48 -13.82
CA VAL A 243 19.32 1.12 -14.67
C VAL A 243 20.59 0.28 -14.66
N ALA A 244 21.09 -0.07 -15.84
CA ALA A 244 22.33 -0.83 -15.98
C ALA A 244 23.52 -0.08 -15.36
N GLY A 245 24.36 -0.79 -14.61
CA GLY A 245 25.55 -0.23 -13.96
C GLY A 245 25.30 0.37 -12.57
N THR A 246 24.21 1.12 -12.37
CA THR A 246 23.90 1.73 -11.05
C THR A 246 22.92 0.91 -10.22
N ASN A 247 22.17 0.00 -10.83
CA ASN A 247 21.09 -0.78 -10.21
C ASN A 247 19.95 0.08 -9.61
N THR A 248 19.84 1.35 -10.00
CA THR A 248 18.75 2.24 -9.58
C THR A 248 17.42 1.73 -10.13
N ALA A 249 16.40 1.54 -9.28
CA ALA A 249 15.08 1.12 -9.73
C ALA A 249 14.40 2.16 -10.63
N ILE A 250 13.72 1.67 -11.67
CA ILE A 250 12.97 2.45 -12.66
C ILE A 250 11.47 2.30 -12.32
N ILE A 251 11.03 2.99 -11.28
CA ILE A 251 9.68 2.88 -10.68
C ILE A 251 9.10 4.27 -10.36
N GLY A 252 7.78 4.36 -10.19
CA GLY A 252 7.07 5.65 -10.01
C GLY A 252 7.32 6.34 -8.66
N ASP A 253 7.60 5.57 -7.60
CA ASP A 253 8.10 6.07 -6.32
C ASP A 253 9.38 5.31 -5.92
N PRO A 254 10.55 5.97 -5.82
CA PRO A 254 11.79 5.31 -5.43
C PRO A 254 11.74 4.71 -4.02
N ARG A 255 10.85 5.17 -3.13
CA ARG A 255 10.66 4.58 -1.79
C ARG A 255 10.13 3.15 -1.85
N ASN A 256 9.52 2.73 -2.96
CA ASN A 256 9.15 1.33 -3.15
C ASN A 256 10.37 0.40 -3.36
N ASP A 257 11.60 0.93 -3.52
CA ASP A 257 12.87 0.17 -3.53
C ASP A 257 13.61 0.26 -2.18
N GLU A 258 12.90 0.54 -1.07
CA GLU A 258 13.51 0.73 0.25
C GLU A 258 13.91 -0.58 0.92
N ASN A 259 13.07 -1.61 0.84
CA ASN A 259 13.33 -2.94 1.39
C ASN A 259 12.84 -4.01 0.42
N LEU A 260 13.40 -5.22 0.51
CA LEU A 260 13.12 -6.30 -0.43
C LEU A 260 11.62 -6.62 -0.55
N ILE A 261 10.87 -6.61 0.55
CA ILE A 261 9.46 -7.04 0.53
C ILE A 261 8.59 -6.01 -0.19
N VAL A 262 8.80 -4.70 0.03
CA VAL A 262 8.09 -3.65 -0.72
C VAL A 262 8.49 -3.64 -2.18
N ALA A 263 9.77 -3.82 -2.50
CA ALA A 263 10.24 -3.87 -3.89
C ALA A 263 9.63 -5.05 -4.65
N GLN A 264 9.57 -6.22 -4.03
CA GLN A 264 8.90 -7.40 -4.60
C GLN A 264 7.38 -7.22 -4.70
N PHE A 265 6.76 -6.51 -3.76
CA PHE A 265 5.33 -6.19 -3.86
C PHE A 265 5.05 -5.18 -4.98
N HIS A 266 5.93 -4.20 -5.17
CA HIS A 266 5.87 -3.29 -6.31
C HIS A 266 6.01 -4.06 -7.63
N MET A 267 6.96 -4.98 -7.74
CA MET A 267 7.08 -5.90 -8.88
C MET A 267 5.79 -6.72 -9.10
N ALA A 268 5.16 -7.22 -8.03
CA ALA A 268 3.86 -7.89 -8.11
C ALA A 268 2.76 -6.97 -8.68
N MET A 269 2.74 -5.68 -8.32
CA MET A 269 1.82 -4.70 -8.91
C MET A 269 2.09 -4.44 -10.40
N LEU A 270 3.36 -4.44 -10.84
CA LEU A 270 3.71 -4.36 -12.28
C LEU A 270 3.16 -5.58 -13.04
N LYS A 271 3.36 -6.78 -12.48
CA LYS A 271 2.81 -8.03 -13.05
C LYS A 271 1.29 -8.05 -13.03
N PHE A 272 0.66 -7.53 -11.97
CA PHE A 272 -0.79 -7.41 -11.85
C PHE A 272 -1.38 -6.59 -13.00
N HIS A 273 -0.82 -5.40 -13.28
CA HIS A 273 -1.23 -4.60 -14.43
C HIS A 273 -1.02 -5.34 -15.76
N ASN A 274 0.14 -5.95 -15.96
CA ASN A 274 0.45 -6.67 -17.19
C ASN A 274 -0.52 -7.83 -17.45
N ALA A 275 -0.93 -8.56 -16.40
CA ALA A 275 -1.92 -9.63 -16.48
C ALA A 275 -3.33 -9.11 -16.80
N VAL A 276 -3.70 -7.91 -16.31
CA VAL A 276 -4.96 -7.27 -16.69
C VAL A 276 -4.95 -6.83 -18.16
N VAL A 277 -3.82 -6.29 -18.66
CA VAL A 277 -3.64 -5.98 -20.09
C VAL A 277 -3.82 -7.24 -20.94
N ASP A 278 -3.18 -8.35 -20.56
CA ASP A 278 -3.33 -9.63 -21.26
C ASP A 278 -4.78 -10.13 -21.27
N THR A 279 -5.47 -9.99 -20.15
CA THR A 279 -6.89 -10.34 -20.04
C THR A 279 -7.76 -9.53 -20.99
N LEU A 280 -7.54 -8.21 -21.08
CA LEU A 280 -8.30 -7.32 -21.98
C LEU A 280 -8.04 -7.63 -23.45
N VAL A 281 -6.78 -7.90 -23.82
CA VAL A 281 -6.45 -8.27 -25.20
C VAL A 281 -7.08 -9.62 -25.56
N ALA A 282 -6.95 -10.63 -24.70
CA ALA A 282 -7.54 -11.94 -24.92
C ALA A 282 -9.08 -11.91 -25.02
N ALA A 283 -9.72 -11.00 -24.26
CA ALA A 283 -11.15 -10.75 -24.33
C ALA A 283 -11.59 -9.97 -25.60
N GLY A 284 -10.65 -9.46 -26.41
CA GLY A 284 -10.96 -8.66 -27.58
C GLY A 284 -11.55 -7.29 -27.26
N PHE A 285 -11.14 -6.68 -26.13
CA PHE A 285 -11.60 -5.34 -25.76
C PHE A 285 -11.21 -4.31 -26.82
N SER A 286 -12.20 -3.58 -27.35
CA SER A 286 -12.03 -2.67 -28.48
C SER A 286 -11.70 -1.21 -28.09
N GLY A 287 -11.71 -0.89 -26.79
CA GLY A 287 -11.34 0.42 -26.27
C GLY A 287 -9.82 0.59 -26.05
N ASP A 288 -9.44 1.67 -25.35
CA ASP A 288 -8.04 1.86 -24.94
C ASP A 288 -7.68 0.89 -23.81
N ILE A 289 -6.90 -0.13 -24.14
CA ILE A 289 -6.55 -1.24 -23.24
C ILE A 289 -5.75 -0.75 -22.02
N PHE A 290 -4.79 0.16 -22.19
CA PHE A 290 -4.00 0.68 -21.07
C PHE A 290 -4.87 1.46 -20.09
N ALA A 291 -5.74 2.34 -20.62
CA ALA A 291 -6.65 3.13 -19.79
C ALA A 291 -7.60 2.24 -18.99
N GLU A 292 -8.18 1.22 -19.64
CA GLU A 292 -9.07 0.28 -18.97
C GLU A 292 -8.33 -0.62 -17.97
N ALA A 293 -7.12 -1.08 -18.30
CA ALA A 293 -6.27 -1.84 -17.39
C ALA A 293 -5.92 -1.02 -16.14
N LYS A 294 -5.51 0.24 -16.31
CA LYS A 294 -5.27 1.16 -15.18
C LYS A 294 -6.51 1.30 -14.32
N ARG A 295 -7.68 1.56 -14.92
CA ARG A 295 -8.96 1.69 -14.20
C ARG A 295 -9.29 0.42 -13.40
N MET A 296 -9.18 -0.76 -14.03
CA MET A 296 -9.41 -2.05 -13.36
C MET A 296 -8.44 -2.26 -12.20
N VAL A 297 -7.14 -2.07 -12.42
CA VAL A 297 -6.11 -2.23 -11.39
C VAL A 297 -6.37 -1.30 -10.20
N THR A 298 -6.60 -0.01 -10.46
CA THR A 298 -6.89 0.99 -9.42
C THR A 298 -8.16 0.65 -8.65
N HIS A 299 -9.25 0.25 -9.30
CA HIS A 299 -10.49 -0.11 -8.59
C HIS A 299 -10.34 -1.36 -7.71
N HIS A 300 -9.62 -2.39 -8.18
CA HIS A 300 -9.38 -3.60 -7.37
C HIS A 300 -8.42 -3.31 -6.22
N TYR A 301 -7.41 -2.47 -6.43
CA TYR A 301 -6.52 -1.99 -5.37
C TYR A 301 -7.29 -1.18 -4.31
N GLN A 302 -8.09 -0.18 -4.71
CA GLN A 302 -8.91 0.61 -3.78
C GLN A 302 -9.91 -0.28 -3.02
N TRP A 303 -10.49 -1.27 -3.70
CA TRP A 303 -11.36 -2.25 -3.04
C TRP A 303 -10.60 -3.05 -1.98
N ALA A 304 -9.41 -3.58 -2.30
CA ALA A 304 -8.57 -4.32 -1.35
C ALA A 304 -8.14 -3.42 -0.17
N VAL A 305 -7.80 -2.15 -0.43
CA VAL A 305 -7.51 -1.18 0.64
C VAL A 305 -8.70 -1.07 1.59
N VAL A 306 -9.92 -0.82 1.10
CA VAL A 306 -11.08 -0.58 1.98
C VAL A 306 -11.60 -1.87 2.61
N ASN A 307 -11.73 -2.94 1.84
CA ASN A 307 -12.48 -4.12 2.22
C ASN A 307 -11.64 -5.24 2.82
N ASP A 308 -10.32 -5.17 2.69
CA ASP A 308 -9.38 -6.13 3.29
C ASP A 308 -8.47 -5.42 4.30
N TYR A 309 -7.63 -4.50 3.83
CA TYR A 309 -6.64 -3.83 4.68
C TYR A 309 -7.26 -2.98 5.79
N LEU A 310 -8.11 -2.01 5.47
CA LEU A 310 -8.69 -1.13 6.49
C LEU A 310 -9.59 -1.88 7.46
N LYS A 311 -10.30 -2.92 7.03
CA LYS A 311 -11.13 -3.72 7.95
C LYS A 311 -10.28 -4.50 8.95
N ARG A 312 -9.08 -4.95 8.56
CA ARG A 312 -8.13 -5.61 9.45
C ARG A 312 -7.46 -4.62 10.39
N ILE A 313 -7.02 -3.47 9.87
CA ILE A 313 -6.28 -2.47 10.64
C ILE A 313 -7.18 -1.64 11.56
N CYS A 314 -8.33 -1.17 11.08
CA CYS A 314 -9.23 -0.28 11.81
C CYS A 314 -10.41 -1.01 12.47
N GLY A 315 -10.64 -2.27 12.09
CA GLY A 315 -11.87 -2.99 12.41
C GLY A 315 -13.01 -2.67 11.43
N ALA A 316 -13.81 -3.68 11.09
CA ALA A 316 -14.90 -3.57 10.11
C ALA A 316 -15.96 -2.53 10.49
N ALA A 317 -16.24 -2.36 11.79
CA ALA A 317 -17.20 -1.38 12.28
C ALA A 317 -16.73 0.06 12.00
N ALA A 318 -15.46 0.38 12.25
CA ALA A 318 -14.91 1.71 12.00
C ALA A 318 -14.96 2.07 10.50
N VAL A 319 -14.61 1.12 9.62
CA VAL A 319 -14.69 1.32 8.17
C VAL A 319 -16.13 1.53 7.71
N THR A 320 -17.08 0.75 8.22
CA THR A 320 -18.51 0.89 7.90
C THR A 320 -19.04 2.26 8.35
N THR A 321 -18.70 2.67 9.56
CA THR A 321 -19.04 4.00 10.08
C THR A 321 -18.44 5.11 9.23
N ALA A 322 -17.16 5.01 8.85
CA ALA A 322 -16.52 6.00 7.98
C ALA A 322 -17.22 6.09 6.61
N LEU A 323 -17.53 4.94 5.98
CA LEU A 323 -18.27 4.88 4.71
C LEU A 323 -19.66 5.51 4.82
N ALA A 324 -20.33 5.41 5.96
CA ALA A 324 -21.64 6.04 6.19
C ALA A 324 -21.52 7.54 6.50
N ALA A 325 -20.64 7.92 7.43
CA ALA A 325 -20.63 9.24 8.05
C ALA A 325 -19.82 10.30 7.29
N VAL A 326 -18.76 9.91 6.57
CA VAL A 326 -17.90 10.88 5.89
C VAL A 326 -18.65 11.51 4.72
N VAL A 327 -18.84 12.82 4.75
CA VAL A 327 -19.35 13.61 3.61
C VAL A 327 -18.18 14.28 2.92
N ALA A 328 -17.96 13.92 1.65
CA ALA A 328 -16.90 14.48 0.82
C ALA A 328 -17.36 14.49 -0.65
N PRO A 329 -18.00 15.59 -1.10
CA PRO A 329 -18.45 15.70 -2.47
C PRO A 329 -17.29 15.53 -3.46
N VAL A 330 -17.58 15.01 -4.65
CA VAL A 330 -16.58 14.89 -5.73
C VAL A 330 -15.93 16.25 -6.00
N GLY A 331 -14.60 16.29 -6.04
CA GLY A 331 -13.80 17.52 -6.26
C GLY A 331 -13.70 18.46 -5.05
N SER A 332 -14.32 18.14 -3.91
CA SER A 332 -14.19 18.93 -2.68
C SER A 332 -12.74 19.06 -2.22
N ALA A 333 -12.35 20.18 -1.61
CA ALA A 333 -10.98 20.45 -1.14
C ALA A 333 -10.52 19.47 -0.04
N PHE A 334 -9.25 19.09 -0.07
CA PHE A 334 -8.63 18.28 0.98
C PHE A 334 -7.12 18.31 0.88
N SER A 335 -6.52 18.42 2.05
CA SER A 335 -5.10 18.38 2.30
C SER A 335 -4.83 17.17 3.18
N MET A 336 -3.72 16.49 2.94
CA MET A 336 -3.36 15.30 3.72
C MET A 336 -3.19 15.70 5.20
N PRO A 337 -3.97 15.15 6.14
CA PRO A 337 -3.89 15.61 7.52
C PRO A 337 -2.64 15.08 8.22
N VAL A 338 -1.95 15.93 8.99
CA VAL A 338 -0.76 15.49 9.74
C VAL A 338 -1.11 14.59 10.93
N GLU A 339 -2.33 14.66 11.48
CA GLU A 339 -2.81 13.67 12.45
C GLU A 339 -2.85 12.26 11.84
N PHE A 340 -3.07 12.15 10.52
CA PHE A 340 -2.95 10.90 9.79
C PHE A 340 -1.49 10.56 9.48
N SER A 341 -0.77 11.41 8.72
CA SER A 341 0.55 11.07 8.15
C SER A 341 1.71 11.11 9.15
N VAL A 342 1.59 11.89 10.22
CA VAL A 342 2.65 12.07 11.24
C VAL A 342 2.34 11.28 12.52
N ALA A 343 1.09 10.84 12.72
CA ALA A 343 0.70 10.09 13.91
C ALA A 343 -0.05 8.79 13.60
N ALA A 344 -1.34 8.84 13.29
CA ALA A 344 -2.17 7.64 13.31
C ALA A 344 -1.69 6.56 12.33
N TYR A 345 -1.31 6.92 11.10
CA TYR A 345 -0.85 5.97 10.08
C TYR A 345 0.59 5.46 10.31
N ARG A 346 1.31 6.05 11.28
CA ARG A 346 2.61 5.54 11.75
C ARG A 346 2.50 4.34 12.68
N PHE A 347 1.30 3.78 12.86
CA PHE A 347 1.14 2.46 13.50
C PHE A 347 1.93 1.37 12.75
N GLY A 348 2.21 1.56 11.45
CA GLY A 348 3.00 0.65 10.63
C GLY A 348 4.35 0.29 11.26
N HIS A 349 5.00 1.23 11.96
CA HIS A 349 6.27 0.97 12.65
C HIS A 349 6.16 -0.02 13.82
N SER A 350 4.98 -0.11 14.45
CA SER A 350 4.73 -1.01 15.59
C SER A 350 4.58 -2.47 15.15
N ILE A 351 4.00 -2.71 13.97
CA ILE A 351 3.66 -4.04 13.47
C ILE A 351 4.80 -4.74 12.69
N ILE A 352 5.96 -4.09 12.55
CA ILE A 352 7.17 -4.65 11.93
C ILE A 352 7.80 -5.67 12.87
N ARG A 353 8.35 -6.76 12.31
CA ARG A 353 9.09 -7.82 13.02
C ARG A 353 10.60 -7.66 12.88
N ASN A 354 11.37 -8.25 13.81
CA ASN A 354 12.82 -8.40 13.68
C ASN A 354 13.23 -9.46 12.65
N ASN A 355 12.44 -10.52 12.50
CA ASN A 355 12.78 -11.64 11.63
C ASN A 355 11.57 -12.09 10.81
N TYR A 356 11.85 -12.50 9.58
CA TYR A 356 10.88 -13.00 8.61
C TYR A 356 11.33 -14.34 8.05
N TRP A 357 10.36 -15.22 7.87
CA TRP A 357 10.49 -16.27 6.88
C TRP A 357 10.26 -15.65 5.51
N VAL A 358 11.34 -15.36 4.77
CA VAL A 358 11.23 -14.77 3.42
C VAL A 358 10.92 -15.86 2.40
N ASN A 359 11.64 -16.98 2.49
CA ASN A 359 11.46 -18.19 1.70
C ASN A 359 12.23 -19.35 2.38
N HIS A 360 12.30 -20.51 1.72
CA HIS A 360 13.00 -21.70 2.21
C HIS A 360 14.54 -21.55 2.36
N VAL A 361 15.19 -20.59 1.68
CA VAL A 361 16.61 -20.26 1.90
C VAL A 361 16.76 -19.37 3.13
N PHE A 362 15.85 -18.41 3.29
CA PHE A 362 15.89 -17.39 4.33
C PHE A 362 14.72 -17.56 5.31
N ILE A 363 14.82 -18.61 6.14
CA ILE A 363 13.75 -18.99 7.07
C ILE A 363 13.61 -18.07 8.30
N GLY A 364 14.60 -17.22 8.55
CA GLY A 364 14.66 -16.30 9.68
C GLY A 364 15.43 -15.03 9.37
N ALA A 365 15.30 -14.50 8.16
CA ALA A 365 15.99 -13.29 7.72
C ALA A 365 15.73 -12.14 8.69
N SER A 366 16.79 -11.49 9.18
CA SER A 366 16.63 -10.30 10.01
C SER A 366 16.08 -9.13 9.18
N LEU A 367 15.47 -8.15 9.85
CA LEU A 367 15.02 -6.92 9.21
C LEU A 367 16.18 -6.22 8.48
N ALA A 368 17.37 -6.19 9.09
CA ALA A 368 18.57 -5.65 8.46
C ALA A 368 18.92 -6.37 7.14
N GLN A 369 18.79 -7.71 7.09
CA GLN A 369 19.00 -8.47 5.86
C GLN A 369 17.96 -8.12 4.78
N VAL A 370 16.68 -7.97 5.16
CA VAL A 370 15.61 -7.56 4.23
C VAL A 370 15.89 -6.20 3.58
N PHE A 371 16.49 -5.26 4.32
CA PHE A 371 16.95 -3.97 3.76
C PHE A 371 18.22 -4.14 2.90
N GLN A 372 19.16 -4.98 3.33
CA GLN A 372 20.42 -5.21 2.62
C GLN A 372 20.23 -5.90 1.25
N PHE A 373 19.25 -6.80 1.12
CA PHE A 373 19.01 -7.56 -0.12
C PHE A 373 18.63 -6.69 -1.33
N ILE A 374 18.29 -5.43 -1.10
CA ILE A 374 17.88 -4.48 -2.13
C ILE A 374 18.88 -3.31 -2.27
N ARG A 375 20.18 -3.58 -2.00
CA ARG A 375 21.28 -2.60 -2.09
C ARG A 375 22.46 -3.16 -2.91
N PRO A 376 23.34 -2.35 -3.50
CA PRO A 376 24.60 -2.85 -4.04
C PRO A 376 25.50 -3.43 -2.92
N PRO A 377 26.30 -4.49 -3.18
CA PRO A 377 26.45 -5.24 -4.45
C PRO A 377 25.41 -6.35 -4.64
N GLN A 378 24.38 -6.42 -3.81
CA GLN A 378 23.37 -7.47 -3.80
C GLN A 378 22.37 -7.39 -4.98
N LEU A 379 22.33 -6.27 -5.71
CA LEU A 379 21.43 -6.04 -6.85
C LEU A 379 22.03 -6.41 -8.22
N PRO A 380 21.21 -6.80 -9.21
CA PRO A 380 19.76 -7.06 -9.14
C PRO A 380 19.42 -8.22 -8.19
N VAL A 381 18.17 -8.29 -7.71
CA VAL A 381 17.77 -9.27 -6.69
C VAL A 381 18.12 -10.69 -7.14
N GLN A 382 18.76 -11.47 -6.28
CA GLN A 382 19.10 -12.86 -6.57
C GLN A 382 17.84 -13.74 -6.59
N PRO A 383 17.74 -14.75 -7.47
CA PRO A 383 16.59 -15.65 -7.52
C PRO A 383 16.29 -16.30 -6.16
N SER A 384 17.32 -16.74 -5.43
CA SER A 384 17.17 -17.34 -4.09
C SER A 384 16.64 -16.41 -3.01
N TRP A 385 16.52 -15.11 -3.27
CA TRP A 385 16.03 -14.12 -2.31
C TRP A 385 14.60 -13.69 -2.60
N VAL A 386 14.00 -14.20 -3.68
CA VAL A 386 12.61 -13.89 -4.04
C VAL A 386 11.68 -14.21 -2.88
N VAL A 387 10.87 -13.23 -2.51
CA VAL A 387 9.92 -13.31 -1.40
C VAL A 387 8.81 -14.31 -1.77
N ASN A 388 8.55 -15.27 -0.89
CA ASN A 388 7.41 -16.15 -1.02
C ASN A 388 6.18 -15.50 -0.37
N PHE A 389 5.35 -14.84 -1.17
CA PHE A 389 4.17 -14.13 -0.68
C PHE A 389 3.10 -15.01 -0.01
N ASN A 390 3.17 -16.34 -0.16
CA ASN A 390 2.30 -17.26 0.59
C ASN A 390 2.57 -17.23 2.11
N ALA A 391 3.75 -16.78 2.53
CA ALA A 391 4.07 -16.57 3.95
C ALA A 391 3.72 -15.18 4.47
N PHE A 392 3.16 -14.30 3.62
CA PHE A 392 2.83 -12.92 3.95
C PHE A 392 1.32 -12.64 3.81
N PHE A 393 0.64 -13.38 2.93
CA PHE A 393 -0.79 -13.25 2.66
C PHE A 393 -1.47 -14.62 2.67
N GLU A 394 -2.76 -14.64 3.01
CA GLU A 394 -3.58 -15.86 3.16
C GLU A 394 -4.00 -16.43 1.79
N THR A 395 -3.04 -16.77 0.93
CA THR A 395 -3.25 -17.24 -0.45
C THR A 395 -3.90 -18.62 -0.53
N GLY A 396 -3.89 -19.38 0.58
CA GLY A 396 -4.36 -20.76 0.65
C GLY A 396 -3.30 -21.80 0.27
N ILE A 397 -2.12 -21.37 -0.16
CA ILE A 397 -0.97 -22.26 -0.36
C ILE A 397 -0.27 -22.43 1.00
N PRO A 398 -0.12 -23.67 1.51
CA PRO A 398 0.52 -23.89 2.80
C PRO A 398 2.00 -23.55 2.76
N VAL A 399 2.50 -22.97 3.86
CA VAL A 399 3.93 -22.68 4.07
C VAL A 399 4.38 -23.17 5.44
N PRO A 400 5.67 -23.47 5.64
CA PRO A 400 6.18 -23.96 6.93
C PRO A 400 6.05 -22.93 8.05
N VAL A 401 6.21 -21.65 7.71
CA VAL A 401 6.07 -20.52 8.64
C VAL A 401 5.25 -19.43 7.95
N PHE A 402 4.14 -19.05 8.59
CA PHE A 402 3.32 -17.93 8.17
C PHE A 402 3.66 -16.70 9.03
N ASN A 403 4.18 -15.64 8.42
CA ASN A 403 4.59 -14.45 9.16
C ASN A 403 3.36 -13.67 9.64
N LYS A 404 3.28 -13.43 10.96
CA LYS A 404 2.27 -12.57 11.58
C LYS A 404 2.85 -11.21 11.94
N ALA A 405 2.16 -10.11 11.76
CA ALA A 405 2.68 -8.81 12.15
C ALA A 405 2.78 -8.71 13.69
N ARG A 406 3.66 -7.87 14.23
CA ARG A 406 3.65 -7.57 15.68
C ARG A 406 2.35 -6.86 16.08
N LYS A 407 2.05 -6.79 17.37
CA LYS A 407 0.91 -6.03 17.89
C LYS A 407 1.08 -4.54 17.58
N ILE A 408 -0.04 -3.83 17.47
CA ILE A 408 -0.06 -2.36 17.53
C ILE A 408 0.01 -1.97 19.01
N ASP A 409 1.20 -1.66 19.48
CA ASP A 409 1.50 -1.19 20.84
C ASP A 409 2.69 -0.22 20.89
N SER A 410 3.05 0.24 22.08
CA SER A 410 4.15 1.20 22.29
C SER A 410 5.54 0.57 22.32
N VAL A 411 5.69 -0.73 22.01
CA VAL A 411 6.98 -1.43 21.98
C VAL A 411 7.36 -1.72 20.53
N LEU A 412 8.36 -1.02 20.01
CA LEU A 412 8.85 -1.22 18.65
C LEU A 412 9.84 -2.38 18.55
N SER A 413 10.00 -2.88 17.33
CA SER A 413 11.00 -3.88 17.00
C SER A 413 12.40 -3.27 17.12
N SER A 414 13.28 -3.87 17.91
CA SER A 414 14.64 -3.35 18.13
C SER A 414 15.47 -3.24 16.84
N GLY A 415 15.18 -4.07 15.83
CA GLY A 415 15.79 -3.96 14.50
C GLY A 415 15.48 -2.64 13.76
N LEU A 416 14.44 -1.91 14.14
CA LEU A 416 14.14 -0.58 13.56
C LEU A 416 15.06 0.51 14.09
N GLU A 417 15.64 0.31 15.27
CA GLU A 417 16.52 1.28 15.94
C GLU A 417 18.00 1.10 15.55
N SER A 418 18.28 0.16 14.63
CA SER A 418 19.63 -0.23 14.20
C SER A 418 19.76 -0.44 12.69
N ILE A 419 18.87 0.17 11.89
CA ILE A 419 18.86 0.03 10.43
C ILE A 419 20.19 0.56 9.82
N PRO A 420 20.86 -0.20 8.94
CA PRO A 420 22.11 0.22 8.30
C PRO A 420 21.99 1.58 7.60
N GLY A 421 22.90 2.50 7.92
CA GLY A 421 22.96 3.86 7.33
C GLY A 421 22.38 4.97 8.22
N GLY A 422 21.71 4.64 9.32
CA GLY A 422 21.31 5.61 10.35
C GLY A 422 22.43 5.86 11.38
N SER A 423 22.65 7.12 11.77
CA SER A 423 23.50 7.48 12.91
C SER A 423 22.80 8.53 13.79
N GLY A 424 23.08 8.53 15.10
CA GLY A 424 22.46 9.46 16.05
C GLY A 424 20.94 9.32 16.14
N ILE A 425 20.21 10.44 16.18
CA ILE A 425 18.73 10.46 16.22
C ILE A 425 18.14 9.83 14.94
N ALA A 426 18.84 9.87 13.81
CA ALA A 426 18.40 9.23 12.56
C ALA A 426 18.39 7.69 12.64
N ALA A 427 19.06 7.11 13.64
CA ALA A 427 18.96 5.68 13.95
C ALA A 427 17.78 5.35 14.88
N ARG A 428 17.13 6.35 15.50
CA ARG A 428 16.09 6.14 16.52
C ARG A 428 14.69 6.47 16.03
N LEU A 429 14.01 5.49 15.43
CA LEU A 429 12.74 5.70 14.72
C LEU A 429 11.63 6.18 15.65
N ALA A 430 11.51 5.60 16.86
CA ALA A 430 10.50 6.02 17.83
C ALA A 430 10.66 7.51 18.22
N THR A 431 11.89 7.91 18.55
CA THR A 431 12.22 9.29 18.90
C THR A 431 11.94 10.25 17.73
N MET A 432 12.29 9.88 16.49
CA MET A 432 11.97 10.68 15.32
C MET A 432 10.46 10.88 15.13
N ASN A 433 9.64 9.84 15.33
CA ASN A 433 8.19 9.94 15.21
C ASN A 433 7.60 10.90 16.26
N LEU A 434 8.02 10.78 17.53
CA LEU A 434 7.56 11.68 18.60
C LEU A 434 7.97 13.13 18.34
N ARG A 435 9.24 13.36 17.95
CA ARG A 435 9.73 14.70 17.61
C ARG A 435 9.05 15.28 16.37
N ARG A 436 8.69 14.46 15.39
CA ARG A 436 7.92 14.90 14.21
C ARG A 436 6.53 15.40 14.63
N GLY A 437 5.85 14.70 15.52
CA GLY A 437 4.57 15.15 16.09
C GLY A 437 4.68 16.48 16.84
N LEU A 438 5.77 16.66 17.59
CA LEU A 438 6.09 17.93 18.26
C LEU A 438 6.33 19.06 17.24
N ALA A 439 7.14 18.81 16.21
CA ALA A 439 7.47 19.78 15.17
C ALA A 439 6.22 20.30 14.46
N PHE A 440 5.26 19.43 14.12
CA PHE A 440 3.99 19.83 13.51
C PHE A 440 2.97 20.43 14.49
N GLY A 441 3.30 20.52 15.78
CA GLY A 441 2.41 21.05 16.81
C GLY A 441 1.11 20.25 16.91
N LEU A 442 1.20 18.92 16.82
CA LEU A 442 0.04 18.05 16.97
C LEU A 442 -0.58 18.21 18.38
N PRO A 443 -1.91 18.21 18.49
CA PRO A 443 -2.58 18.16 19.79
C PRO A 443 -2.31 16.84 20.50
N SER A 444 -2.62 16.80 21.81
CA SER A 444 -2.55 15.54 22.55
C SER A 444 -3.58 14.53 22.06
N GLY A 445 -3.34 13.25 22.32
CA GLY A 445 -4.28 12.19 21.98
C GLY A 445 -5.65 12.38 22.63
N GLN A 446 -5.69 12.79 23.90
CA GLN A 446 -6.92 13.09 24.65
C GLN A 446 -7.72 14.23 24.00
N ALA A 447 -7.04 15.32 23.64
CA ALA A 447 -7.67 16.47 23.01
C ALA A 447 -8.16 16.14 21.59
N THR A 448 -7.40 15.35 20.84
CA THR A 448 -7.79 14.86 19.52
C THR A 448 -9.01 13.93 19.61
N ALA A 449 -9.02 13.01 20.57
CA ALA A 449 -10.16 12.13 20.84
C ALA A 449 -11.43 12.96 21.09
N THR A 450 -11.34 13.90 22.02
CA THR A 450 -12.47 14.80 22.37
C THR A 450 -12.95 15.59 21.15
N ALA A 451 -12.02 16.18 20.39
CA ALA A 451 -12.35 16.98 19.20
C ALA A 451 -13.00 16.15 18.08
N LEU A 452 -12.71 14.86 18.00
CA LEU A 452 -13.28 13.93 17.03
C LEU A 452 -14.45 13.11 17.60
N GLY A 453 -14.95 13.45 18.79
CA GLY A 453 -16.10 12.77 19.40
C GLY A 453 -15.80 11.33 19.84
N VAL A 454 -14.56 11.03 20.17
CA VAL A 454 -14.10 9.74 20.71
C VAL A 454 -13.81 9.91 22.20
N ALA A 455 -14.23 8.95 23.03
CA ALA A 455 -13.95 8.98 24.46
C ALA A 455 -12.43 8.90 24.71
N PRO A 456 -11.82 9.87 25.41
CA PRO A 456 -10.39 9.85 25.68
C PRO A 456 -10.02 8.75 26.69
N LEU A 457 -8.84 8.15 26.53
CA LEU A 457 -8.26 7.24 27.51
C LEU A 457 -8.03 7.97 28.82
N THR A 458 -8.35 7.29 29.92
CA THR A 458 -7.96 7.72 31.27
C THR A 458 -6.46 7.52 31.49
N SER A 459 -5.89 8.24 32.47
CA SER A 459 -4.50 8.05 32.88
C SER A 459 -4.20 6.61 33.31
N ALA A 460 -5.15 5.94 33.97
CA ALA A 460 -5.04 4.54 34.36
C ALA A 460 -4.98 3.60 33.13
N GLN A 461 -5.76 3.87 32.08
CA GLN A 461 -5.67 3.11 30.84
C GLN A 461 -4.34 3.38 30.12
N LEU A 462 -3.87 4.62 30.08
CA LEU A 462 -2.59 4.97 29.44
C LEU A 462 -1.41 4.22 30.07
N THR A 463 -1.38 4.07 31.39
CA THR A 463 -0.30 3.39 32.12
C THR A 463 -0.48 1.89 32.30
N SER A 464 -1.66 1.34 31.99
CA SER A 464 -1.97 -0.08 32.20
C SER A 464 -1.01 -1.02 31.46
N GLY A 465 -0.32 -1.89 32.20
CA GLY A 465 0.61 -2.88 31.66
C GLY A 465 1.95 -2.31 31.17
N LEU A 466 2.23 -1.03 31.41
CA LEU A 466 3.55 -0.45 31.13
C LEU A 466 4.56 -0.79 32.25
N PRO A 467 5.85 -0.93 31.91
CA PRO A 467 6.89 -1.10 32.92
C PRO A 467 7.10 0.18 33.73
N ALA A 468 7.63 0.02 34.95
CA ALA A 468 7.76 1.12 35.92
C ALA A 468 8.61 2.30 35.40
N ASN A 469 9.64 2.03 34.60
CA ASN A 469 10.48 3.07 33.99
C ASN A 469 9.72 3.93 32.96
N GLU A 470 8.86 3.32 32.14
CA GLU A 470 8.02 4.06 31.18
C GLU A 470 6.93 4.86 31.89
N VAL A 471 6.31 4.29 32.93
CA VAL A 471 5.37 5.01 33.80
C VAL A 471 6.06 6.20 34.49
N SER A 472 7.32 6.03 34.91
CA SER A 472 8.11 7.13 35.50
C SER A 472 8.29 8.28 34.51
N VAL A 473 8.70 7.99 33.26
CA VAL A 473 8.86 9.01 32.21
C VAL A 473 7.54 9.74 31.91
N LEU A 474 6.41 9.03 31.88
CA LEU A 474 5.09 9.67 31.68
C LEU A 474 4.70 10.61 32.83
N ASN A 475 5.18 10.34 34.05
CA ASN A 475 4.92 11.14 35.25
C ASN A 475 5.94 12.27 35.48
N GLU A 476 7.06 12.31 34.73
CA GLU A 476 8.01 13.42 34.80
C GLU A 476 7.35 14.77 34.49
N SER A 477 7.97 15.86 34.97
CA SER A 477 7.50 17.24 34.77
C SER A 477 6.03 17.45 35.18
N GLY A 478 5.61 16.84 36.29
CA GLY A 478 4.24 16.93 36.81
C GLY A 478 3.21 16.17 35.97
N GLY A 479 3.61 15.06 35.33
CA GLY A 479 2.74 14.26 34.49
C GLY A 479 2.43 14.89 33.14
N LEU A 480 3.36 15.69 32.59
CA LEU A 480 3.13 16.44 31.35
C LEU A 480 2.70 15.52 30.20
N LEU A 481 3.43 14.41 29.97
CA LEU A 481 3.07 13.47 28.90
C LEU A 481 1.84 12.62 29.23
N LEU A 482 1.50 12.43 30.51
CA LEU A 482 0.26 11.74 30.88
C LEU A 482 -0.98 12.62 30.62
N ASN A 483 -0.85 13.94 30.83
CA ASN A 483 -1.91 14.92 30.60
C ASN A 483 -2.00 15.38 29.13
N LYS A 484 -0.86 15.45 28.44
CA LYS A 484 -0.71 15.85 27.03
C LYS A 484 0.02 14.76 26.24
N THR A 485 -0.58 13.57 26.17
CA THR A 485 0.06 12.41 25.54
C THR A 485 0.26 12.63 24.04
N PRO A 486 1.49 12.45 23.50
CA PRO A 486 1.75 12.58 22.07
C PRO A 486 0.80 11.68 21.25
N LEU A 487 0.17 12.24 20.21
CA LEU A 487 -0.90 11.56 19.47
C LEU A 487 -0.51 10.18 18.95
N TRP A 488 0.70 10.02 18.40
CA TRP A 488 1.18 8.71 17.92
C TRP A 488 1.26 7.68 19.04
N TYR A 489 1.91 8.03 20.15
CA TYR A 489 2.00 7.16 21.32
C TYR A 489 0.62 6.83 21.89
N TYR A 490 -0.27 7.82 21.98
CA TYR A 490 -1.66 7.62 22.42
C TYR A 490 -2.38 6.59 21.55
N VAL A 491 -2.29 6.67 20.22
CA VAL A 491 -2.94 5.72 19.30
C VAL A 491 -2.42 4.29 19.51
N LEU A 492 -1.12 4.14 19.75
CA LEU A 492 -0.50 2.84 20.06
C LEU A 492 -0.99 2.28 21.41
N ARG A 493 -1.04 3.12 22.44
CA ARG A 493 -1.58 2.74 23.75
C ARG A 493 -3.06 2.37 23.67
N GLU A 494 -3.85 3.13 22.92
CA GLU A 494 -5.27 2.89 22.68
C GLU A 494 -5.52 1.51 22.06
N ALA A 495 -4.76 1.17 21.00
CA ALA A 495 -4.82 -0.15 20.38
C ALA A 495 -4.46 -1.27 21.36
N ALA A 496 -3.39 -1.09 22.14
CA ALA A 496 -2.92 -2.09 23.10
C ALA A 496 -3.95 -2.35 24.22
N VAL A 497 -4.49 -1.30 24.84
CA VAL A 497 -5.30 -1.45 26.07
C VAL A 497 -6.78 -1.68 25.82
N LEU A 498 -7.31 -1.26 24.66
CA LEU A 498 -8.72 -1.48 24.31
C LEU A 498 -8.93 -2.66 23.36
N GLY A 499 -7.95 -2.97 22.51
CA GLY A 499 -8.06 -3.98 21.45
C GLY A 499 -7.01 -5.10 21.49
N GLY A 500 -6.14 -5.13 22.51
CA GLY A 500 -5.05 -6.09 22.62
C GLY A 500 -4.02 -5.97 21.49
N GLY A 501 -3.97 -4.82 20.81
CA GLY A 501 -3.04 -4.53 19.70
C GLY A 501 -3.28 -5.33 18.41
N ASN A 502 -4.47 -5.92 18.21
CA ASN A 502 -4.78 -6.64 16.97
C ASN A 502 -5.34 -5.75 15.85
N ALA A 503 -5.79 -4.56 16.21
CA ALA A 503 -6.28 -3.49 15.34
C ALA A 503 -6.07 -2.15 16.08
N LEU A 504 -6.19 -1.04 15.35
CA LEU A 504 -6.21 0.30 15.94
C LEU A 504 -7.37 0.45 16.92
N GLY A 505 -7.15 1.25 17.95
CA GLY A 505 -8.21 1.69 18.86
C GLY A 505 -9.16 2.71 18.21
N PRO A 506 -10.23 3.13 18.91
CA PRO A 506 -11.28 3.98 18.35
C PRO A 506 -10.79 5.28 17.68
N LEU A 507 -9.87 6.03 18.29
CA LEU A 507 -9.32 7.25 17.72
C LEU A 507 -8.44 6.95 16.50
N GLY A 508 -7.50 6.02 16.65
CA GLY A 508 -6.60 5.63 15.55
C GLY A 508 -7.38 5.14 14.33
N ALA A 509 -8.35 4.25 14.56
CA ALA A 509 -9.21 3.70 13.53
C ALA A 509 -10.06 4.78 12.85
N LYS A 510 -10.61 5.73 13.61
CA LYS A 510 -11.39 6.85 13.05
C LYS A 510 -10.52 7.73 12.14
N ILE A 511 -9.35 8.17 12.61
CA ILE A 511 -8.44 9.03 11.83
C ILE A 511 -8.05 8.33 10.51
N VAL A 512 -7.64 7.05 10.60
CA VAL A 512 -7.21 6.29 9.42
C VAL A 512 -8.37 6.03 8.46
N ALA A 513 -9.47 5.42 8.92
CA ALA A 513 -10.58 5.05 8.06
C ALA A 513 -11.26 6.27 7.41
N GLU A 514 -11.49 7.35 8.17
CA GLU A 514 -12.14 8.54 7.62
C GLU A 514 -11.27 9.27 6.61
N THR A 515 -9.95 9.29 6.78
CA THR A 515 -9.03 9.89 5.81
C THR A 515 -9.09 9.15 4.48
N PHE A 516 -9.01 7.81 4.49
CA PHE A 516 -9.15 7.00 3.28
C PHE A 516 -10.51 7.13 2.62
N VAL A 517 -11.59 7.03 3.39
CA VAL A 517 -12.95 7.16 2.83
C VAL A 517 -13.15 8.56 2.24
N ARG A 518 -12.63 9.61 2.88
CA ARG A 518 -12.70 10.98 2.33
C ARG A 518 -11.96 11.10 1.01
N MET A 519 -10.75 10.54 0.89
CA MET A 519 -9.99 10.50 -0.37
C MET A 519 -10.74 9.78 -1.48
N LEU A 520 -11.43 8.68 -1.17
CA LEU A 520 -12.18 7.92 -2.17
C LEU A 520 -13.50 8.62 -2.57
N LYS A 521 -14.28 9.12 -1.61
CA LYS A 521 -15.58 9.76 -1.90
C LYS A 521 -15.45 11.03 -2.75
N ARG A 522 -14.37 11.79 -2.57
CA ARG A 522 -14.11 12.99 -3.36
C ARG A 522 -13.51 12.73 -4.75
N ASP A 523 -12.94 11.55 -4.99
CA ASP A 523 -12.30 11.21 -6.25
C ASP A 523 -13.34 10.68 -7.23
N ALA A 524 -13.58 11.41 -8.32
CA ALA A 524 -14.54 11.04 -9.36
C ALA A 524 -14.23 9.66 -9.98
N ASN A 525 -12.95 9.25 -9.97
CA ASN A 525 -12.48 8.00 -10.54
C ASN A 525 -12.47 6.85 -9.53
N SER A 526 -12.83 7.09 -8.27
CA SER A 526 -12.87 6.05 -7.25
C SER A 526 -13.91 4.98 -7.55
N TYR A 527 -13.66 3.74 -7.11
CA TYR A 527 -14.65 2.67 -7.18
C TYR A 527 -15.97 3.02 -6.45
N LEU A 528 -15.92 3.90 -5.44
CA LEU A 528 -17.12 4.39 -4.73
C LEU A 528 -18.02 5.27 -5.59
N ASN A 529 -17.46 5.94 -6.60
CA ASN A 529 -18.16 6.87 -7.48
C ASN A 529 -18.46 6.26 -8.86
N LYS A 530 -18.22 4.95 -9.04
CA LYS A 530 -18.62 4.24 -10.25
C LYS A 530 -20.15 4.19 -10.36
N ALA A 531 -20.69 4.72 -11.44
CA ALA A 531 -22.12 4.66 -11.75
C ALA A 531 -22.61 3.19 -11.77
N GLY A 532 -23.73 2.92 -11.08
CA GLY A 532 -24.26 1.56 -10.90
C GLY A 532 -23.53 0.71 -9.85
N GLY A 533 -22.57 1.30 -9.13
CA GLY A 533 -21.74 0.59 -8.16
C GLY A 533 -20.57 -0.15 -8.80
N PHE A 534 -19.60 -0.50 -7.97
CA PHE A 534 -18.49 -1.37 -8.35
C PHE A 534 -18.57 -2.69 -7.55
N THR A 535 -18.35 -3.78 -8.26
CA THR A 535 -18.06 -5.09 -7.70
C THR A 535 -16.80 -5.59 -8.38
N PRO A 536 -15.82 -6.14 -7.65
CA PRO A 536 -14.63 -6.73 -8.26
C PRO A 536 -14.99 -7.77 -9.32
N VAL A 537 -14.27 -7.72 -10.43
CA VAL A 537 -14.49 -8.57 -11.61
C VAL A 537 -13.33 -9.52 -11.90
N LEU A 538 -12.15 -9.25 -11.33
CA LEU A 538 -11.02 -10.16 -11.44
C LEU A 538 -11.25 -11.43 -10.60
N PRO A 539 -10.63 -12.56 -10.99
CA PRO A 539 -10.67 -13.77 -10.19
C PRO A 539 -10.29 -13.52 -8.74
N ALA A 540 -11.09 -14.05 -7.84
CA ALA A 540 -10.85 -14.02 -6.41
C ALA A 540 -11.31 -15.34 -5.80
N LYS A 541 -10.77 -15.67 -4.63
CA LYS A 541 -11.17 -16.84 -3.84
C LYS A 541 -12.67 -16.84 -3.53
N VAL A 542 -13.23 -15.65 -3.26
CA VAL A 542 -14.66 -15.46 -3.04
C VAL A 542 -15.18 -14.50 -4.11
N ALA A 543 -16.14 -14.95 -4.91
CA ALA A 543 -16.72 -14.14 -5.98
C ALA A 543 -17.39 -12.87 -5.40
N GLY A 544 -17.23 -11.73 -6.09
CA GLY A 544 -17.80 -10.45 -5.68
C GLY A 544 -17.00 -9.71 -4.59
N THR A 545 -15.84 -10.23 -4.18
CA THR A 545 -14.86 -9.51 -3.36
C THR A 545 -13.46 -9.63 -3.98
N PHE A 546 -12.49 -8.94 -3.40
CA PHE A 546 -11.10 -8.95 -3.80
C PHE A 546 -10.21 -8.56 -2.62
N THR A 547 -9.21 -9.39 -2.32
CA THR A 547 -8.26 -9.21 -1.22
C THR A 547 -6.85 -8.94 -1.74
N VAL A 548 -5.94 -8.52 -0.86
CA VAL A 548 -4.51 -8.41 -1.22
C VAL A 548 -3.94 -9.78 -1.58
N ALA A 549 -4.45 -10.87 -0.98
CA ALA A 549 -4.08 -12.23 -1.34
C ALA A 549 -4.51 -12.56 -2.79
N ASP A 550 -5.73 -12.20 -3.19
CA ASP A 550 -6.19 -12.38 -4.57
C ASP A 550 -5.33 -11.60 -5.57
N LEU A 551 -4.89 -10.40 -5.21
CA LEU A 551 -3.99 -9.57 -6.02
C LEU A 551 -2.67 -10.29 -6.30
N VAL A 552 -1.98 -10.76 -5.25
CA VAL A 552 -0.67 -11.42 -5.43
C VAL A 552 -0.81 -12.78 -6.14
N VAL A 553 -1.94 -13.46 -5.98
CA VAL A 553 -2.27 -14.67 -6.74
C VAL A 553 -2.47 -14.35 -8.22
N PHE A 554 -3.29 -13.34 -8.55
CA PHE A 554 -3.54 -12.93 -9.94
C PHE A 554 -2.28 -12.39 -10.63
N ALA A 555 -1.40 -11.73 -9.87
CA ALA A 555 -0.09 -11.28 -10.36
C ALA A 555 0.89 -12.43 -10.68
N GLY A 556 0.57 -13.67 -10.29
CA GLY A 556 1.41 -14.84 -10.54
C GLY A 556 2.68 -14.88 -9.68
N VAL A 557 2.71 -14.19 -8.53
CA VAL A 557 3.90 -14.13 -7.65
C VAL A 557 3.82 -15.07 -6.44
N THR A 558 2.78 -15.91 -6.39
CA THR A 558 2.55 -16.91 -5.35
C THR A 558 2.85 -18.33 -5.80
N LYS A 559 3.10 -18.52 -7.10
CA LYS A 559 3.44 -19.83 -7.64
C LYS A 559 4.93 -20.12 -7.46
N PRO A 560 5.28 -21.26 -6.86
CA PRO A 560 6.65 -21.73 -6.75
C PRO A 560 7.32 -21.96 -8.11
#